data_AF-A0A3E0IE03-F1
#
_entry.id   AF-A0A3E0IE03-F1
#
_cell.length_a   1.000
_cell.length_b   1.000
_cell.length_c   1.000
_cell.angle_alpha   90.00
_cell.angle_beta   90.00
_cell.angle_gamma   90.00
#
_symmetry.space_group_name_H-M   'P 1'
#
loop_
_entity.id
_entity.type
_entity.pdbx_description
1 polymer ?
#
loop_
_entity_poly.entity_id
_entity_poly.type
_entity_poly.pdbx_seq_one_letter_code
_entity_poly.pdbx_strand_id
1 'polypeptide(L)'
;MKNNKPFFILVFITAFLSSCSILKTAPYDQYSFQKTIEIKIDANQLIEKAESSYQENINKIEKLHNEIAKIVEYEKYKPNNEITYKMWLLLADQDKNLLAGFLKRWKEKDKLSPFFITEAKGQITEAFNLLLEYESKKEPATKNKLLELLSNN
;
A
#
# COMPACT_ATOMS: atom_id res chain seq x y z
N MET A 1 -15.20 50.02 34.47
CA MET A 1 -14.59 49.29 33.35
C MET A 1 -14.41 47.83 33.78
N LYS A 2 -15.19 46.89 33.22
CA LYS A 2 -15.07 45.46 33.56
C LYS A 2 -13.72 44.93 33.05
N ASN A 3 -12.97 44.28 33.93
CA ASN A 3 -11.67 43.69 33.60
C ASN A 3 -11.91 42.47 32.69
N ASN A 4 -11.78 42.64 31.38
CA ASN A 4 -12.03 41.57 30.38
C ASN A 4 -10.83 40.61 30.21
N LYS A 5 -9.76 40.79 30.99
CA LYS A 5 -8.54 39.94 30.98
C LYS A 5 -8.80 38.43 31.16
N PRO A 6 -9.67 37.95 32.08
CA PRO A 6 -9.91 36.52 32.23
C PRO A 6 -10.66 35.92 31.04
N PHE A 7 -11.48 36.70 30.32
CA PHE A 7 -12.19 36.24 29.13
C PHE A 7 -11.22 35.98 27.96
N PHE A 8 -10.24 36.88 27.74
CA PHE A 8 -9.22 36.68 26.70
C PHE A 8 -8.29 35.48 27.00
N ILE A 9 -7.98 35.23 28.28
CA ILE A 9 -7.19 34.06 28.69
C ILE A 9 -7.96 32.76 28.44
N LEU A 10 -9.26 32.74 28.77
CA LEU A 10 -10.12 31.57 28.55
C LEU A 10 -10.27 31.23 27.05
N VAL A 11 -10.45 32.25 26.20
CA VAL A 11 -10.54 32.09 24.74
C VAL A 11 -9.22 31.55 24.15
N PHE A 12 -8.07 32.03 24.64
CA PHE A 12 -6.76 31.53 24.22
C PHE A 12 -6.56 30.06 24.60
N ILE A 13 -6.95 29.65 25.81
CA ILE A 13 -6.83 28.25 26.27
C ILE A 13 -7.74 27.32 25.46
N THR A 14 -8.95 27.75 25.12
CA THR A 14 -9.87 26.94 24.29
C THR A 14 -9.38 26.77 22.85
N ALA A 15 -8.67 27.76 22.28
CA ALA A 15 -8.13 27.67 20.93
C ALA A 15 -6.97 26.65 20.80
N PHE A 16 -6.18 26.47 21.86
CA PHE A 16 -5.09 25.47 21.88
C PHE A 16 -5.58 24.02 22.02
N LEU A 17 -6.77 23.78 22.59
CA LEU A 17 -7.31 22.42 22.76
C LEU A 17 -7.97 21.87 21.48
N SER A 18 -8.37 22.75 20.55
CA SER A 18 -8.97 22.38 19.26
C SER A 18 -7.98 22.02 18.16
N SER A 19 -6.66 22.09 18.39
CA SER A 19 -5.64 21.77 17.37
C SER A 19 -5.19 20.31 17.34
N CYS A 20 -5.67 19.45 18.25
CA CYS A 20 -5.30 18.02 18.28
C CYS A 20 -5.99 17.14 17.21
N SER A 21 -6.70 17.73 16.24
CA SER A 21 -7.24 17.00 15.08
C SER A 21 -6.31 17.01 13.86
N ILE A 22 -5.11 17.58 13.97
CA ILE A 22 -4.14 17.69 12.89
C ILE A 22 -3.39 16.34 12.76
N LEU A 23 -3.71 15.59 11.69
CA LEU A 23 -3.16 14.29 11.29
C LEU A 23 -3.45 13.10 12.23
N LYS A 24 -4.68 12.58 12.17
CA LYS A 24 -4.88 11.17 12.54
C LYS A 24 -4.27 10.31 11.42
N THR A 25 -3.16 9.65 11.72
CA THR A 25 -2.55 8.61 10.88
C THR A 25 -2.73 7.28 11.60
N ALA A 26 -3.07 6.21 10.89
CA ALA A 26 -3.13 4.88 11.49
C ALA A 26 -1.80 4.54 12.19
N PRO A 27 -1.83 3.98 13.42
CA PRO A 27 -0.62 3.52 14.08
C PRO A 27 0.01 2.36 13.29
N TYR A 28 1.26 2.05 13.63
CA TYR A 28 1.90 0.81 13.15
C TYR A 28 1.04 -0.41 13.50
N ASP A 29 0.85 -1.29 12.53
CA ASP A 29 0.17 -2.56 12.67
C ASP A 29 1.11 -3.72 12.29
N GLN A 30 1.40 -4.57 13.27
CA GLN A 30 2.33 -5.69 13.09
C GLN A 30 1.84 -6.70 12.05
N TYR A 31 0.52 -6.95 12.01
CA TYR A 31 -0.05 -7.91 11.06
C TYR A 31 0.10 -7.39 9.63
N SER A 32 -0.27 -6.14 9.36
CA SER A 32 -0.07 -5.45 8.08
C SER A 32 1.38 -5.52 7.63
N PHE A 33 2.32 -5.19 8.51
CA PHE A 33 3.75 -5.21 8.19
C PHE A 33 4.24 -6.61 7.81
N GLN A 34 3.96 -7.62 8.65
CA GLN A 34 4.36 -9.00 8.40
C GLN A 34 3.71 -9.55 7.12
N LYS A 35 2.42 -9.30 6.92
CA LYS A 35 1.69 -9.77 5.75
C LYS A 35 2.18 -9.12 4.46
N THR A 36 2.55 -7.85 4.52
CA THR A 36 3.17 -7.16 3.38
C THR A 36 4.51 -7.79 3.00
N ILE A 37 5.34 -8.19 3.98
CA ILE A 37 6.60 -8.91 3.72
C ILE A 37 6.34 -10.25 3.04
N GLU A 38 5.41 -11.06 3.58
CA GLU A 38 5.05 -12.36 3.03
C GLU A 38 4.60 -12.25 1.56
N ILE A 39 3.64 -11.37 1.30
CA ILE A 39 3.09 -11.16 -0.03
C ILE A 39 4.16 -10.63 -1.00
N LYS A 40 5.02 -9.71 -0.56
CA LYS A 40 6.14 -9.21 -1.36
C LYS A 40 7.08 -10.35 -1.78
N ILE A 41 7.44 -11.23 -0.86
CA ILE A 41 8.32 -12.37 -1.14
C ILE A 41 7.66 -13.32 -2.15
N ASP A 42 6.41 -13.72 -1.90
CA ASP A 42 5.66 -14.62 -2.77
C ASP A 42 5.47 -14.01 -4.18
N ALA A 43 5.17 -12.72 -4.27
CA ALA A 43 5.04 -11.98 -5.52
C ALA A 43 6.36 -11.96 -6.30
N ASN A 44 7.48 -11.61 -5.65
CA ASN A 44 8.79 -11.55 -6.31
C ASN A 44 9.23 -12.92 -6.83
N GLN A 45 9.00 -13.99 -6.06
CA GLN A 45 9.30 -15.35 -6.50
C GLN A 45 8.44 -15.80 -7.69
N LEU A 46 7.21 -15.32 -7.79
CA LEU A 46 6.33 -15.61 -8.93
C LEU A 46 6.72 -14.81 -10.18
N ILE A 47 7.04 -13.52 -10.02
CA ILE A 47 7.47 -12.65 -11.11
C ILE A 47 8.72 -13.24 -11.80
N GLU A 48 9.70 -13.70 -11.01
CA GLU A 48 10.91 -14.37 -11.54
C GLU A 48 10.63 -15.64 -12.35
N LYS A 49 9.46 -16.26 -12.18
CA LYS A 49 9.06 -17.48 -12.89
C LYS A 49 8.29 -17.20 -14.17
N ALA A 50 8.04 -15.95 -14.51
CA ALA A 50 7.16 -15.64 -15.63
C ALA A 50 7.74 -15.96 -17.03
N GLU A 51 8.99 -16.43 -17.12
CA GLU A 51 9.53 -17.07 -18.33
C GLU A 51 8.96 -18.48 -18.55
N SER A 52 8.48 -19.14 -17.49
CA SER A 52 7.77 -20.41 -17.52
C SER A 52 6.28 -20.22 -17.78
N SER A 53 5.58 -21.30 -18.14
CA SER A 53 4.14 -21.21 -18.45
C SER A 53 3.35 -20.74 -17.22
N TYR A 54 2.36 -19.90 -17.46
CA TYR A 54 1.41 -19.48 -16.43
C TYR A 54 0.71 -20.68 -15.77
N GLN A 55 0.37 -21.70 -16.56
CA GLN A 55 -0.32 -22.90 -16.07
C GLN A 55 0.52 -23.71 -15.07
N GLU A 56 1.84 -23.76 -15.26
CA GLU A 56 2.76 -24.44 -14.32
C GLU A 56 2.78 -23.77 -12.94
N ASN A 57 2.35 -22.51 -12.85
CA ASN A 57 2.39 -21.70 -11.63
C ASN A 57 1.00 -21.35 -11.07
N ILE A 58 -0.09 -21.84 -11.69
CA ILE A 58 -1.48 -21.44 -11.39
C ILE A 58 -1.81 -21.52 -9.90
N ASN A 59 -1.47 -22.61 -9.23
CA ASN A 59 -1.77 -22.81 -7.81
C ASN A 59 -1.09 -21.75 -6.91
N LYS A 60 0.12 -21.34 -7.26
CA LYS A 60 0.86 -20.30 -6.51
C LYS A 60 0.27 -18.92 -6.78
N ILE A 61 -0.15 -18.65 -8.01
CA ILE A 61 -0.81 -17.41 -8.39
C ILE A 61 -2.17 -17.27 -7.69
N GLU A 62 -2.97 -18.34 -7.66
CA GLU A 62 -4.25 -18.37 -6.92
C GLU A 62 -4.04 -18.17 -5.42
N LYS A 63 -3.02 -18.81 -4.84
CA LYS A 63 -2.63 -18.56 -3.45
C LYS A 63 -2.30 -17.07 -3.23
N LEU A 64 -1.47 -16.47 -4.09
CA LEU A 64 -1.11 -15.06 -3.98
C LEU A 64 -2.34 -14.14 -4.08
N HIS A 65 -3.25 -14.39 -5.02
CA HIS A 65 -4.51 -13.64 -5.12
C HIS A 65 -5.34 -13.74 -3.84
N ASN A 66 -5.43 -14.92 -3.23
CA ASN A 66 -6.16 -15.10 -1.98
C ASN A 66 -5.51 -14.31 -0.84
N GLU A 67 -4.18 -14.28 -0.76
CA GLU A 67 -3.49 -13.49 0.27
C GLU A 67 -3.67 -11.98 0.05
N ILE A 68 -3.67 -11.51 -1.21
CA ILE A 68 -3.97 -10.12 -1.56
C ILE A 68 -5.41 -9.76 -1.17
N ALA A 69 -6.39 -10.61 -1.48
CA ALA A 69 -7.79 -10.36 -1.13
C ALA A 69 -7.98 -10.26 0.40
N LYS A 70 -7.31 -11.13 1.17
CA LYS A 70 -7.34 -11.09 2.64
C LYS A 70 -6.80 -9.78 3.19
N ILE A 71 -5.63 -9.32 2.71
CA ILE A 71 -5.04 -8.08 3.23
C ILE A 71 -5.82 -6.84 2.77
N VAL A 72 -6.37 -6.83 1.55
CA VAL A 72 -7.25 -5.75 1.07
C VAL A 72 -8.46 -5.60 2.00
N GLU A 73 -9.14 -6.70 2.34
CA GLU A 73 -10.31 -6.66 3.22
C GLU A 73 -9.93 -6.30 4.67
N TYR A 74 -8.75 -6.72 5.15
CA TYR A 74 -8.24 -6.31 6.47
C TYR A 74 -7.98 -4.79 6.54
N GLU A 75 -7.27 -4.24 5.55
CA GLU A 75 -6.86 -2.82 5.55
C GLU A 75 -8.03 -1.86 5.37
N LYS A 76 -9.10 -2.31 4.72
CA LYS A 76 -10.36 -1.57 4.50
C LYS A 76 -11.02 -1.09 5.79
N TYR A 77 -10.96 -1.88 6.86
CA TYR A 77 -11.64 -1.55 8.12
C TYR A 77 -10.71 -0.85 9.13
N LYS A 78 -9.46 -0.57 8.77
CA LYS A 78 -8.53 0.15 9.66
C LYS A 78 -8.81 1.67 9.64
N PRO A 79 -8.98 2.32 10.81
CA PRO A 79 -9.25 3.75 10.86
C PRO A 79 -8.00 4.56 10.45
N ASN A 80 -8.20 5.62 9.65
CA ASN A 80 -7.15 6.54 9.19
C ASN A 80 -6.02 5.85 8.38
N ASN A 81 -6.38 4.83 7.59
CA ASN A 81 -5.45 3.98 6.85
C ASN A 81 -5.71 3.99 5.33
N GLU A 82 -6.35 5.06 4.84
CA GLU A 82 -6.88 5.15 3.49
C GLU A 82 -5.81 4.99 2.41
N ILE A 83 -4.58 5.42 2.70
CA ILE A 83 -3.47 5.38 1.74
C ILE A 83 -2.95 3.96 1.57
N THR A 84 -2.73 3.24 2.66
CA THR A 84 -2.33 1.82 2.63
C THR A 84 -3.41 0.99 1.94
N TYR A 85 -4.69 1.23 2.27
CA TYR A 85 -5.81 0.54 1.60
C TYR A 85 -5.85 0.81 0.09
N LYS A 86 -5.72 2.06 -0.34
CA LYS A 86 -5.67 2.42 -1.77
C LYS A 86 -4.49 1.79 -2.50
N MET A 87 -3.33 1.70 -1.86
CA MET A 87 -2.16 1.02 -2.45
C MET A 87 -2.41 -0.48 -2.61
N TRP A 88 -3.07 -1.14 -1.66
CA TRP A 88 -3.47 -2.53 -1.80
C TRP A 88 -4.50 -2.74 -2.92
N LEU A 89 -5.46 -1.82 -3.07
CA LEU A 89 -6.36 -1.82 -4.23
C LEU A 89 -5.59 -1.68 -5.54
N LEU A 90 -4.62 -0.78 -5.62
CA LEU A 90 -3.78 -0.60 -6.81
C LEU A 90 -2.97 -1.86 -7.15
N LEU A 91 -2.40 -2.54 -6.14
CA LEU A 91 -1.69 -3.81 -6.32
C LEU A 91 -2.61 -4.94 -6.79
N ALA A 92 -3.88 -4.91 -6.37
CA ALA A 92 -4.91 -5.87 -6.73
C ALA A 92 -5.63 -5.57 -8.06
N ASP A 93 -5.38 -4.40 -8.66
CA ASP A 93 -6.04 -3.96 -9.88
C ASP A 93 -5.39 -4.57 -11.14
N GLN A 94 -6.20 -5.33 -11.88
CA GLN A 94 -5.80 -6.03 -13.10
C GLN A 94 -5.63 -5.11 -14.31
N ASP A 95 -6.18 -3.90 -14.26
CA ASP A 95 -6.11 -2.91 -15.35
C ASP A 95 -4.99 -1.89 -15.14
N LYS A 96 -4.20 -2.04 -14.06
CA LYS A 96 -3.08 -1.17 -13.69
C LYS A 96 -1.74 -1.88 -13.88
N ASN A 97 -0.65 -1.12 -13.91
CA ASN A 97 0.67 -1.64 -14.29
C ASN A 97 1.50 -2.21 -13.11
N LEU A 98 0.85 -2.64 -12.02
CA LEU A 98 1.51 -3.30 -10.88
C LEU A 98 1.24 -4.81 -10.87
N LEU A 99 1.07 -5.41 -9.68
CA LEU A 99 1.11 -6.85 -9.48
C LEU A 99 -0.02 -7.59 -10.20
N ALA A 100 -1.28 -7.25 -9.96
CA ALA A 100 -2.39 -7.96 -10.59
C ALA A 100 -2.42 -7.77 -12.12
N GLY A 101 -2.06 -6.60 -12.63
CA GLY A 101 -1.90 -6.40 -14.08
C GLY A 101 -0.73 -7.17 -14.68
N PHE A 102 0.39 -7.30 -13.98
CA PHE A 102 1.48 -8.20 -14.37
C PHE A 102 0.98 -9.64 -14.48
N LEU A 103 0.26 -10.14 -13.48
CA LEU A 103 -0.30 -11.50 -13.46
C LEU A 103 -1.33 -11.72 -14.58
N LYS A 104 -2.17 -10.72 -14.88
CA LYS A 104 -3.09 -10.72 -16.02
C LYS A 104 -2.31 -10.85 -17.33
N ARG A 105 -1.27 -10.03 -17.52
CA ARG A 105 -0.44 -10.07 -18.73
C ARG A 105 0.25 -11.42 -18.89
N TRP A 106 0.78 -11.99 -17.80
CA TRP A 106 1.37 -13.32 -17.81
C TRP A 106 0.35 -14.38 -18.23
N LYS A 107 -0.88 -14.32 -17.68
CA LYS A 107 -1.99 -15.21 -18.08
C LYS A 107 -2.32 -15.11 -19.58
N GLU A 108 -2.38 -13.90 -20.12
CA GLU A 108 -2.73 -13.65 -21.53
C GLU A 108 -1.63 -14.05 -22.50
N LYS A 109 -0.36 -13.95 -22.09
CA LYS A 109 0.81 -14.23 -22.94
C LYS A 109 1.42 -15.62 -22.71
N ASP A 110 0.96 -16.34 -21.69
CA ASP A 110 1.51 -17.58 -21.14
C ASP A 110 2.95 -17.46 -20.59
N LYS A 111 3.83 -16.70 -21.26
CA LYS A 111 5.21 -16.41 -20.89
C LYS A 111 5.53 -14.95 -21.16
N LEU A 112 6.46 -14.40 -20.40
CA LEU A 112 6.93 -13.02 -20.51
C LEU A 112 8.43 -12.97 -20.82
N SER A 113 8.88 -11.88 -21.44
CA SER A 113 10.29 -11.71 -21.77
C SER A 113 11.12 -11.35 -20.53
N PRO A 114 12.40 -11.78 -20.45
CA PRO A 114 13.28 -11.45 -19.32
C PRO A 114 13.40 -9.95 -19.04
N PHE A 115 13.41 -9.14 -20.11
CA PHE A 115 13.45 -7.68 -20.02
C PHE A 115 12.19 -7.13 -19.33
N PHE A 116 11.00 -7.56 -19.77
CA PHE A 116 9.74 -7.11 -19.16
C PHE A 116 9.65 -7.56 -17.70
N ILE A 117 10.06 -8.79 -17.40
CA ILE A 117 10.07 -9.34 -16.03
C ILE A 117 10.95 -8.49 -15.11
N THR A 118 12.15 -8.12 -15.57
CA THR A 118 13.11 -7.34 -14.78
C THR A 118 12.55 -5.96 -14.43
N GLU A 119 12.01 -5.24 -15.43
CA GLU A 119 11.43 -3.91 -15.23
C GLU A 119 10.20 -3.96 -14.30
N ALA A 120 9.27 -4.88 -14.57
CA ALA A 120 8.06 -5.03 -13.76
C ALA A 120 8.39 -5.41 -12.30
N LYS A 121 9.35 -6.32 -12.09
CA LYS A 121 9.83 -6.69 -10.76
C LYS A 121 10.35 -5.48 -9.99
N GLY A 122 11.12 -4.62 -10.64
CA GLY A 122 11.65 -3.40 -10.04
C GLY A 122 10.53 -2.49 -9.52
N GLN A 123 9.54 -2.20 -10.37
CA GLN A 123 8.40 -1.35 -10.02
C GLN A 123 7.53 -1.95 -8.90
N ILE A 124 7.19 -3.23 -9.00
CA ILE A 124 6.38 -3.92 -8.00
C ILE A 124 7.12 -4.02 -6.65
N THR A 125 8.42 -4.34 -6.68
CA THR A 125 9.24 -4.40 -5.45
C THR A 125 9.30 -3.04 -4.77
N GLU A 126 9.45 -1.96 -5.54
CA GLU A 126 9.51 -0.61 -4.98
C GLU A 126 8.17 -0.18 -4.36
N ALA A 127 7.04 -0.52 -5.00
CA ALA A 127 5.72 -0.30 -4.42
C ALA A 127 5.57 -1.00 -3.05
N PHE A 128 6.03 -2.25 -2.93
CA PHE A 128 6.05 -2.97 -1.65
C PHE A 128 7.02 -2.36 -0.63
N ASN A 129 8.21 -1.91 -1.05
CA ASN A 129 9.17 -1.25 -0.17
C ASN A 129 8.56 0.01 0.45
N LEU A 130 7.90 0.83 -0.35
CA LEU A 130 7.25 2.06 0.12
C LEU A 130 6.09 1.76 1.07
N LEU A 131 5.30 0.71 0.80
CA LEU A 131 4.28 0.24 1.74
C LEU A 131 4.88 -0.15 3.09
N LEU A 132 5.97 -0.93 3.10
CA LEU A 132 6.65 -1.35 4.33
C LEU A 132 7.28 -0.18 5.08
N GLU A 133 7.93 0.74 4.36
CA GLU A 133 8.53 1.94 4.96
C GLU A 133 7.45 2.83 5.58
N TYR A 134 6.32 3.01 4.88
CA TYR A 134 5.20 3.77 5.39
C TYR A 134 4.54 3.08 6.58
N GLU A 135 4.34 1.76 6.55
CA GLU A 135 3.79 1.03 7.70
C GLU A 135 4.71 1.14 8.92
N SER A 136 6.03 1.03 8.72
CA SER A 136 7.01 1.09 9.80
C SER A 136 7.13 2.45 10.48
N LYS A 137 7.05 3.55 9.71
CA LYS A 137 7.37 4.89 10.24
C LYS A 137 6.23 5.91 10.15
N LYS A 138 5.26 5.67 9.26
CA LYS A 138 4.11 6.56 8.97
C LYS A 138 4.51 7.98 8.57
N GLU A 139 5.70 8.13 7.97
CA GLU A 139 6.31 9.41 7.63
C GLU A 139 5.62 10.12 6.45
N PRO A 140 5.48 11.47 6.49
CA PRO A 140 4.88 12.23 5.39
C PRO A 140 5.61 12.08 4.05
N ALA A 141 6.93 11.95 4.05
CA ALA A 141 7.72 11.82 2.82
C ALA A 141 7.36 10.52 2.06
N THR A 142 7.30 9.39 2.75
CA THR A 142 6.90 8.10 2.18
C THR A 142 5.44 8.12 1.75
N LYS A 143 4.56 8.74 2.56
CA LYS A 143 3.16 8.98 2.19
C LYS A 143 3.02 9.72 0.85
N ASN A 144 3.82 10.76 0.62
CA ASN A 144 3.77 11.53 -0.62
C ASN A 144 4.19 10.69 -1.83
N LYS A 145 5.23 9.84 -1.68
CA LYS A 145 5.62 8.89 -2.74
C LYS A 145 4.51 7.87 -3.05
N LEU A 146 3.80 7.37 -2.05
CA LEU A 146 2.64 6.49 -2.26
C LEU A 146 1.51 7.22 -3.01
N LEU A 147 1.24 8.49 -2.68
CA LEU A 147 0.24 9.29 -3.37
C LEU A 147 0.62 9.56 -4.83
N GLU A 148 1.90 9.78 -5.12
CA GLU A 148 2.41 9.90 -6.49
C GLU A 148 2.19 8.60 -7.27
N LEU A 149 2.52 7.44 -6.68
CA LEU A 149 2.26 6.13 -7.30
C LEU A 149 0.78 5.91 -7.61
N LEU A 150 -0.11 6.28 -6.68
CA LEU A 150 -1.57 6.22 -6.88
C LEU A 150 -2.07 7.14 -7.98
N SER A 151 -1.39 8.26 -8.24
CA SER A 151 -1.78 9.23 -9.25
C SER A 151 -1.27 8.87 -10.65
N ASN A 152 -0.15 8.15 -10.72
CA ASN A 152 0.52 7.79 -11.97
C ASN A 152 0.04 6.45 -12.57
N ASN A 153 -0.86 5.74 -11.90
CA ASN A 153 -1.43 4.47 -12.38
C ASN A 153 -2.92 4.60 -12.65
#